data_AF-A0A6G3SUL7-F1
#
_entry.id   AF-A0A6G3SUL7-F1
#
_cell.length_a   1.000
_cell.length_b   1.000
_cell.length_c   1.000
_cell.angle_alpha   90.00
_cell.angle_beta   90.00
_cell.angle_gamma   90.00
#
_symmetry.space_group_name_H-M   'P 1'
#
loop_
_entity.id
_entity.type
_entity.pdbx_description
1 polymer ?
#
loop_
_entity_poly.entity_id
_entity_poly.type
_entity_poly.pdbx_seq_one_letter_code
_entity_poly.pdbx_strand_id
1 'polypeptide(L)' 'AGMAVGCFRPPSVPDGVSRLRLTARADLTEEQITTAVATVLATAPRQADARVS' A
#
# COMPACT_ATOMS: atom_id res chain seq x y z
N ALA A 1 11.91 -5.83 -9.62
CA ALA A 1 11.19 -4.54 -9.69
C ALA A 1 10.51 -4.28 -8.34
N GLY A 2 10.23 -3.02 -7.98
CA GLY A 2 9.63 -2.66 -6.69
C GLY A 2 8.96 -1.29 -6.73
N MET A 3 8.25 -0.93 -5.65
CA MET A 3 7.48 0.32 -5.54
C MET A 3 7.91 1.11 -4.30
N ALA A 4 8.16 2.42 -4.47
CA ALA A 4 8.38 3.33 -3.36
C ALA A 4 7.05 3.82 -2.79
N VAL A 5 6.92 3.82 -1.46
CA VAL A 5 5.72 4.25 -0.74
C VAL A 5 6.07 5.12 0.46
N GLY A 6 5.14 5.97 0.86
CA GLY A 6 5.21 6.57 2.19
C GLY A 6 4.85 5.53 3.25
N CYS A 7 5.50 5.59 4.41
CA CYS A 7 5.14 4.78 5.57
C CYS A 7 4.98 5.70 6.78
N PHE A 8 3.77 5.75 7.34
CA PHE A 8 3.50 6.48 8.57
C PHE A 8 3.50 5.53 9.75
N ARG A 9 4.19 5.96 10.81
CA ARG A 9 4.27 5.28 12.10
C ARG A 9 4.13 6.32 13.21
N PRO A 10 3.81 5.90 14.44
CA PRO A 10 3.84 6.79 15.58
C PRO A 10 5.16 7.57 15.64
N PRO A 11 5.12 8.88 15.97
CA PRO A 11 3.96 9.64 16.46
C PRO A 11 3.07 10.27 15.38
N SER A 12 3.34 10.07 14.08
CA SER A 12 2.58 10.70 12.99
C SER A 12 1.18 10.11 12.78
N VAL A 13 0.90 8.97 13.42
CA VAL A 13 -0.40 8.27 13.45
C VAL A 13 -0.59 7.68 14.86
N PRO A 14 -1.83 7.36 15.28
CA PRO A 14 -2.08 6.73 16.58
C PRO A 14 -1.25 5.46 16.81
N ASP A 15 -0.90 5.22 18.08
CA ASP A 15 -0.16 4.03 18.50
C ASP A 15 -0.85 2.73 18.08
N GLY A 16 -0.04 1.70 17.85
CA GLY A 16 -0.52 0.39 17.43
C GLY A 16 -0.96 0.31 15.97
N VAL A 17 -0.92 1.41 15.20
CA VAL A 17 -1.29 1.42 13.78
C VAL A 17 -0.17 2.02 12.94
N SER A 18 0.44 1.20 12.09
CA SER A 18 1.29 1.67 10.98
C SER A 18 0.50 1.60 9.68
N ARG A 19 0.71 2.56 8.77
CA ARG A 19 0.00 2.59 7.48
C ARG A 19 0.92 3.00 6.33
N LEU A 20 0.71 2.39 5.18
CA LEU A 20 1.34 2.82 3.93
C LEU A 20 0.50 3.93 3.28
N ARG A 21 1.16 4.92 2.68
CA ARG A 21 0.55 5.95 1.84
C ARG A 21 0.93 5.68 0.39
N LEU A 22 -0.07 5.31 -0.41
CA LEU A 22 0.06 5.22 -1.86
C LEU A 22 -0.31 6.58 -2.47
N THR A 23 0.55 7.12 -3.32
CA THR A 23 0.33 8.42 -3.97
C THR A 23 -0.05 8.18 -5.43
N ALA A 24 -1.31 8.46 -5.78
CA ALA A 24 -1.74 8.42 -7.17
C ALA A 24 -1.14 9.59 -7.96
N ARG A 25 -0.80 9.35 -9.24
CA ARG A 25 -0.33 10.38 -10.16
C ARG A 25 -1.02 10.20 -11.51
N ALA A 26 -1.27 11.30 -12.21
CA ALA A 26 -1.98 11.29 -13.49
C ALA A 26 -1.17 10.67 -14.64
N ASP A 27 0.15 10.54 -14.47
CA ASP A 27 1.08 9.95 -15.45
C ASP A 27 1.28 8.42 -15.25
N LEU A 28 0.56 7.79 -14.32
CA LEU A 28 0.65 6.35 -14.13
C LEU A 28 -0.03 5.61 -15.27
N THR A 29 0.69 4.66 -15.86
CA THR A 29 0.14 3.77 -16.88
C THR A 29 -0.70 2.66 -16.24
N GLU A 30 -1.60 2.07 -17.02
CA GLU A 30 -2.42 0.93 -16.59
C GLU A 30 -1.55 -0.27 -16.14
N GLU A 31 -0.44 -0.52 -16.84
CA GLU A 31 0.52 -1.56 -16.48
C GLU A 31 1.21 -1.29 -15.13
N GLN A 32 1.58 -0.02 -14.88
CA GLN A 32 2.16 0.38 -13.60
C GLN A 32 1.16 0.20 -12.45
N ILE A 33 -0.11 0.57 -12.66
CA ILE A 33 -1.18 0.37 -11.69
C ILE A 33 -1.38 -1.13 -11.43
N THR A 34 -1.47 -1.93 -12.49
CA THR A 34 -1.65 -3.39 -12.39
C THR A 34 -0.52 -4.04 -11.60
N THR A 35 0.73 -3.65 -11.89
CA THR A 35 1.91 -4.14 -11.18
C THR A 35 1.90 -3.71 -9.70
N ALA A 36 1.51 -2.47 -9.41
CA ALA A 36 1.42 -1.98 -8.04
C ALA A 36 0.36 -2.75 -7.24
N VAL A 37 -0.83 -2.99 -7.82
CA VAL A 37 -1.90 -3.78 -7.19
C VAL A 37 -1.43 -5.21 -6.91
N ALA A 38 -0.83 -5.88 -7.91
CA ALA A 38 -0.30 -7.23 -7.74
C ALA A 38 0.75 -7.30 -6.62
N THR A 39 1.63 -6.29 -6.54
CA THR A 39 2.66 -6.20 -5.49
C THR A 39 2.04 -6.03 -4.11
N VAL A 40 1.03 -5.17 -3.97
CA VAL A 40 0.33 -4.97 -2.68
C VAL A 40 -0.34 -6.26 -2.25
N LEU A 41 -1.06 -6.94 -3.15
CA LEU A 41 -1.73 -8.21 -2.83
C LEU A 41 -0.73 -9.31 -2.44
N ALA A 42 0.36 -9.45 -3.19
CA ALA A 42 1.38 -10.46 -2.91
C ALA A 42 2.11 -10.25 -1.57
N THR A 43 2.08 -9.03 -1.03
CA THR A 43 2.81 -8.66 0.21
C THR A 43 1.87 -8.29 1.36
N ALA A 44 0.55 -8.31 1.14
CA ALA A 44 -0.43 -7.98 2.16
C ALA A 44 -0.33 -8.95 3.34
N PRO A 45 -0.41 -8.46 4.60
CA PRO A 45 -0.45 -9.36 5.75
C PRO A 45 -1.74 -10.18 5.70
N ARG A 46 -1.67 -11.45 6.08
CA ARG A 46 -2.82 -12.40 6.06
C ARG A 46 -4.08 -11.92 6.78
N GLN A 47 -3.97 -10.97 7.71
CA GLN A 47 -5.12 -10.37 8.41
C GLN A 47 -5.80 -9.23 7.63
N ALA A 48 -5.16 -8.66 6.61
CA ALA A 48 -5.75 -7.61 5.78
C ALA A 48 -6.89 -8.14 4.89
N ASP A 49 -6.80 -9.40 4.44
CA ASP A 49 -7.85 -10.03 3.62
C ASP A 49 -9.20 -10.13 4.35
N ALA A 50 -9.18 -10.28 5.68
CA ALA A 50 -10.40 -10.46 6.47
C ALA A 50 -11.22 -9.16 6.67
N ARG A 51 -10.70 -7.99 6.31
CA ARG A 51 -11.39 -6.68 6.49
C ARG A 51 -11.94 -6.07 5.21
N VAL A 52 -11.77 -6.75 4.06
CA VAL A 52 -12.25 -6.30 2.75
C VAL A 52 -13.33 -7.26 2.22
N SER A 53 -14.16 -7.81 3.10
CA SER A 53 -15.40 -8.52 2.79
C SER A 53 -16.58 -7.83 3.44
#